data_AF-A0A932UDF9-F1
#
_entry.id   AF-A0A932UDF9-F1
#
_cell.length_a   1.000
_cell.length_b   1.000
_cell.length_c   1.000
_cell.angle_alpha   90.00
_cell.angle_beta   90.00
_cell.angle_gamma   90.00
#
_symmetry.space_group_name_H-M   'P 1'
#
loop_
_entity.id
_entity.type
_entity.pdbx_description
1 polymer ?
#
loop_
_entity_poly.entity_id
_entity_poly.type
_entity_poly.pdbx_seq_one_letter_code
_entity_poly.pdbx_strand_id
1 'polypeptide(L)'
;MPAVYCHRCGAKTIDVWRYCRRCGRDFRGPSKGAGECENCSAPLSFDSLFCRECGIQVEPRRRAWGRGMPQRVVIGLGLLAAGVIGFMAFAPTGDRSNASVANVAPSPSPRATALSVARPTIEPTTAPTPPPAPPPVTPRFVAVANTGGDGVYLRRSPNLGDRIRVYPEGARLQDLGETTNANNVEWRKVKATDGTEGWIPVQYLRPVE
;
A
#
# COMPACT_ATOMS: atom_id res chain seq x y z
N MET A 1 21.12 -30.59 -17.73
CA MET A 1 20.34 -29.67 -16.86
C MET A 1 19.34 -28.94 -17.75
N PRO A 2 18.04 -28.87 -17.39
CA PRO A 2 17.07 -28.09 -18.15
C PRO A 2 17.41 -26.60 -18.04
N ALA A 3 17.23 -25.83 -19.12
CA ALA A 3 17.49 -24.41 -19.08
C ALA A 3 16.30 -23.65 -18.48
N VAL A 4 16.50 -22.98 -17.34
CA VAL A 4 15.51 -22.08 -16.75
C VAL A 4 15.61 -20.70 -17.40
N TYR A 5 14.47 -20.06 -17.63
CA TYR A 5 14.34 -18.74 -18.27
C TYR A 5 13.56 -17.78 -17.38
N CYS A 6 13.99 -16.52 -17.31
CA CYS A 6 13.32 -15.51 -16.51
C CYS A 6 12.00 -15.04 -17.14
N HIS A 7 10.86 -15.44 -16.57
CA HIS A 7 9.49 -15.08 -17.00
C HIS A 7 9.19 -13.56 -17.13
N ARG A 8 10.08 -12.66 -16.68
CA ARG A 8 9.94 -11.20 -16.85
C ARG A 8 10.92 -10.57 -17.86
N CYS A 9 11.99 -11.26 -18.28
CA CYS A 9 12.97 -10.67 -19.20
C CYS A 9 13.59 -11.64 -20.23
N GLY A 10 13.10 -12.88 -20.33
CA GLY A 10 13.57 -13.88 -21.29
C GLY A 10 14.99 -14.41 -21.07
N ALA A 11 15.76 -13.82 -20.13
CA ALA A 11 17.14 -14.21 -19.89
C ALA A 11 17.23 -15.68 -19.45
N LYS A 12 18.02 -16.46 -20.20
CA LYS A 12 18.43 -17.82 -19.85
C LYS A 12 19.35 -17.77 -18.64
N THR A 13 19.14 -18.64 -17.67
CA THR A 13 19.94 -18.73 -16.44
C THR A 13 20.45 -20.12 -16.17
N ILE A 14 21.56 -20.19 -15.42
CA ILE A 14 22.13 -21.41 -14.86
C ILE A 14 21.74 -21.48 -13.37
N ASP A 15 21.41 -22.66 -12.87
CA ASP A 15 20.46 -22.85 -11.75
C ASP A 15 21.01 -22.61 -10.32
N VAL A 16 21.91 -21.64 -10.16
CA VAL A 16 22.61 -21.33 -8.89
C VAL A 16 22.51 -19.87 -8.44
N TRP A 17 21.97 -18.96 -9.26
CA TRP A 17 21.89 -17.54 -8.93
C TRP A 17 20.62 -17.24 -8.13
N ARG A 18 20.77 -16.64 -6.93
CA ARG A 18 19.63 -16.25 -6.08
C ARG A 18 18.66 -15.30 -6.80
N TYR A 19 19.19 -14.44 -7.67
CA TYR A 19 18.45 -13.43 -8.44
C TYR A 19 18.92 -13.31 -9.90
N CYS A 20 18.05 -12.74 -10.74
CA CYS A 20 18.34 -12.47 -12.14
C CYS A 20 19.22 -11.23 -12.31
N ARG A 21 20.48 -11.43 -12.70
CA ARG A 21 21.44 -10.35 -12.97
C ARG A 21 21.05 -9.38 -14.10
N ARG A 22 19.97 -9.64 -14.87
CA ARG A 22 19.43 -8.73 -15.90
C ARG A 22 18.22 -7.89 -15.45
N CYS A 23 17.50 -8.29 -14.40
CA CYS A 23 16.28 -7.59 -13.95
C CYS A 23 16.09 -7.50 -12.42
N GLY A 24 17.11 -7.86 -11.64
CA GLY A 24 17.15 -7.70 -10.17
C GLY A 24 16.30 -8.68 -9.35
N ARG A 25 15.27 -9.31 -9.93
CA ARG A 25 14.34 -10.17 -9.19
C ARG A 25 14.98 -11.50 -8.75
N ASP A 26 14.75 -11.89 -7.49
CA ASP A 26 15.02 -13.25 -7.00
C ASP A 26 14.31 -14.37 -7.79
N PHE A 27 15.03 -15.47 -8.03
CA PHE A 27 14.49 -16.74 -8.50
C PHE A 27 14.04 -17.65 -7.36
N ARG A 28 14.42 -17.32 -6.12
CA ARG A 28 13.87 -17.98 -4.94
C ARG A 28 12.37 -17.70 -4.91
N GLY A 29 11.58 -18.72 -5.27
CA GLY A 29 10.11 -18.70 -5.18
C GLY A 29 9.61 -18.38 -3.76
N PRO A 30 8.30 -18.18 -3.57
CA PRO A 30 7.71 -17.63 -2.34
C PRO A 30 8.35 -18.26 -1.11
N SER A 31 9.03 -17.43 -0.32
CA SER A 31 9.89 -17.87 0.76
C SER A 31 9.10 -18.73 1.74
N LYS A 32 9.55 -19.97 1.96
CA LYS A 32 8.83 -20.98 2.76
C LYS A 32 8.42 -20.41 4.13
N GLY A 33 7.12 -20.47 4.44
CA GLY A 33 6.61 -20.24 5.79
C GLY A 33 5.39 -19.32 5.93
N ALA A 34 4.78 -18.87 4.84
CA ALA A 34 3.47 -18.20 4.89
C ALA A 34 2.29 -19.15 5.17
N GLY A 35 2.51 -20.46 5.01
CA GLY A 35 1.49 -21.50 5.10
C GLY A 35 0.70 -21.68 3.80
N GLU A 36 -0.33 -22.50 3.89
CA GLU A 36 -1.31 -22.77 2.84
C GLU A 36 -2.66 -22.15 3.23
N CYS A 37 -3.50 -21.82 2.26
CA CYS A 37 -4.81 -21.24 2.51
C CYS A 37 -5.76 -22.28 3.12
N GLU A 38 -6.25 -22.04 4.33
CA GLU A 38 -7.11 -22.97 5.09
C GLU A 38 -8.45 -23.29 4.36
N ASN A 39 -8.83 -22.53 3.33
CA ASN A 39 -10.04 -22.73 2.50
C ASN A 39 -9.80 -23.45 1.15
N CYS A 40 -8.55 -23.52 0.64
CA CYS A 40 -8.27 -24.12 -0.68
C CYS A 40 -6.89 -24.77 -0.85
N SER A 41 -6.10 -24.88 0.22
CA SER A 41 -4.73 -25.39 0.26
C SER A 41 -3.71 -24.68 -0.66
N ALA A 42 -4.07 -23.58 -1.31
CA ALA A 42 -3.16 -22.83 -2.16
C ALA A 42 -2.00 -22.20 -1.35
N PRO A 43 -0.74 -22.27 -1.83
CA PRO A 43 0.41 -21.73 -1.11
C PRO A 43 0.37 -20.20 -1.06
N LEU A 44 0.51 -19.64 0.15
CA LEU A 44 0.50 -18.20 0.38
C LEU A 44 1.91 -17.59 0.29
N SER A 45 1.99 -16.26 0.27
CA SER A 45 3.23 -15.49 0.46
C SER A 45 3.18 -14.74 1.80
N PHE A 46 4.32 -14.41 2.41
CA PHE A 46 4.35 -13.85 3.78
C PHE A 46 3.55 -12.55 3.92
N ASP A 47 3.50 -11.77 2.84
CA ASP A 47 2.84 -10.47 2.74
C ASP A 47 1.48 -10.57 2.02
N SER A 48 0.94 -11.79 1.82
CA SER A 48 -0.41 -12.01 1.32
C SER A 48 -1.44 -11.54 2.36
N LEU A 49 -2.19 -10.49 2.03
CA LEU A 49 -3.43 -10.13 2.74
C LEU A 49 -4.64 -10.91 2.22
N PHE A 50 -4.55 -11.49 1.02
CA PHE A 50 -5.61 -12.26 0.39
C PHE A 50 -5.06 -13.49 -0.35
N CYS A 51 -5.87 -14.55 -0.43
CA CYS A 51 -5.60 -15.70 -1.28
C CYS A 51 -5.96 -15.36 -2.74
N ARG A 52 -5.10 -15.73 -3.69
CA ARG A 52 -5.31 -15.45 -5.13
C ARG A 52 -6.22 -16.46 -5.82
N GLU A 53 -6.30 -17.69 -5.29
CA GLU A 53 -7.05 -18.79 -5.90
C GLU A 53 -8.52 -18.81 -5.44
N CYS A 54 -8.80 -18.53 -4.16
CA CYS A 54 -10.16 -18.53 -3.60
C CYS A 54 -10.65 -17.17 -3.08
N GLY A 55 -9.90 -16.08 -3.30
CA GLY A 55 -10.33 -14.70 -3.05
C GLY A 55 -10.51 -14.26 -1.59
N ILE A 56 -10.42 -15.17 -0.60
CA ILE A 56 -10.61 -14.81 0.81
C ILE A 56 -9.51 -13.86 1.29
N GLN A 57 -9.86 -12.94 2.19
CA GLN A 57 -8.87 -12.27 3.03
C GLN A 57 -8.22 -13.31 3.95
N VAL A 58 -6.90 -13.25 4.09
CA VAL A 58 -6.14 -14.03 5.07
C VAL A 58 -5.51 -13.05 6.04
N GLU A 59 -5.92 -13.10 7.31
CA GLU A 59 -5.27 -12.30 8.34
C GLU A 59 -3.79 -12.75 8.41
N PRO A 60 -2.82 -11.87 8.14
CA PRO A 60 -1.42 -12.26 8.15
C PRO A 60 -1.10 -12.79 9.55
N ARG A 61 -0.60 -14.03 9.68
CA ARG A 61 -0.29 -14.63 10.99
C ARG A 61 0.75 -13.79 11.72
N ARG A 62 0.28 -12.83 12.51
CA ARG A 62 1.08 -11.92 13.33
C ARG A 62 1.88 -12.78 14.28
N ARG A 63 3.16 -13.01 13.95
CA ARG A 63 4.08 -13.78 14.79
C ARG A 63 4.04 -13.13 16.17
N ALA A 64 3.57 -13.86 17.19
CA ALA A 64 3.34 -13.31 18.51
C ALA A 64 4.67 -12.82 19.11
N TRP A 65 4.94 -11.52 18.95
CA TRP A 65 6.23 -10.87 19.21
C TRP A 65 6.40 -10.59 20.71
N GLY A 66 6.15 -11.61 21.54
CA GLY A 66 5.90 -11.47 22.98
C GLY A 66 5.88 -12.79 23.76
N ARG A 67 6.56 -13.85 23.30
CA ARG A 67 6.70 -15.11 24.05
C ARG A 67 8.14 -15.67 24.07
N GLY A 68 9.12 -14.77 24.19
CA GLY A 68 10.55 -15.12 24.18
C GLY A 68 11.45 -14.23 25.05
N MET A 69 10.90 -13.34 25.87
CA MET A 69 11.67 -12.52 26.82
C MET A 69 11.63 -13.16 28.21
N PRO A 70 12.78 -13.43 28.87
CA PRO A 70 12.79 -14.11 30.16
C PRO A 70 12.20 -13.23 31.27
N GLN A 71 11.23 -13.78 31.99
CA GLN A 71 10.41 -13.10 33.02
C GLN A 71 11.22 -12.34 34.10
N ARG A 72 12.48 -12.72 34.31
CA ARG A 72 13.42 -12.07 35.25
C ARG A 72 13.69 -10.59 34.90
N VAL A 73 13.62 -10.20 33.63
CA VAL A 73 13.88 -8.83 33.17
C VAL A 73 12.75 -7.86 33.58
N VAL A 74 11.49 -8.31 33.50
CA VAL A 74 10.32 -7.49 33.85
C VAL A 74 10.29 -7.18 35.35
N ILE A 75 10.67 -8.15 36.19
CA ILE A 75 10.70 -7.99 37.66
C ILE A 75 11.75 -6.96 38.09
N GLY A 76 12.91 -6.91 37.44
CA GLY A 76 13.98 -5.96 37.78
C GLY A 76 13.59 -4.49 37.56
N LEU A 77 12.86 -4.19 36.48
CA LEU A 77 12.36 -2.84 36.20
C LEU A 77 11.20 -2.43 37.13
N GLY A 78 10.30 -3.36 37.47
CA GLY A 78 9.18 -3.08 38.37
C GLY A 78 9.60 -2.67 39.78
N LEU A 79 10.64 -3.30 40.34
CA LEU A 79 11.13 -3.01 41.69
C LEU A 79 11.79 -1.63 41.82
N LEU A 80 12.40 -1.10 40.75
CA LEU A 80 12.94 0.26 40.73
C LEU A 80 11.85 1.35 40.70
N ALA A 81 10.70 1.07 40.07
CA ALA A 81 9.56 1.98 40.09
C ALA A 81 8.84 1.99 41.46
N ALA A 82 8.71 0.82 42.10
CA ALA A 82 8.02 0.68 43.38
C ALA A 82 8.66 1.49 44.53
N GLY A 83 9.97 1.74 44.47
CA GLY A 83 10.69 2.50 45.51
C GLY A 83 10.32 3.98 45.63
N VAL A 84 9.61 4.55 44.65
CA VAL A 84 9.23 5.99 44.63
C VAL A 84 7.76 6.22 45.02
N ILE A 85 6.90 5.20 44.91
CA ILE A 85 5.44 5.33 45.11
C ILE A 85 5.04 4.93 46.55
N GLY A 86 5.90 5.24 47.52
CA GLY A 86 5.76 4.81 48.92
C GLY A 86 5.12 5.81 49.88
N PHE A 87 4.63 6.98 49.42
CA PHE A 87 4.36 8.12 50.33
C PHE A 87 3.04 8.89 50.15
N MET A 88 2.02 8.34 49.48
CA MET A 88 0.64 8.89 49.55
C MET A 88 -0.41 7.79 49.70
N ALA A 89 -0.41 7.14 50.87
CA ALA A 89 -1.51 6.29 51.31
C ALA A 89 -2.47 7.07 52.23
N PHE A 90 -3.58 7.57 51.67
CA PHE A 90 -4.72 8.10 52.44
C PHE A 90 -6.05 7.68 51.79
N ALA A 91 -6.95 7.13 52.61
CA ALA A 91 -8.31 6.68 52.31
C ALA A 91 -9.09 6.59 53.65
N PRO A 92 -10.41 6.28 53.71
CA PRO A 92 -11.45 6.18 52.65
C PRO A 92 -12.43 7.40 52.78
N THR A 93 -13.78 7.41 52.64
CA THR A 93 -14.86 6.40 52.46
C THR A 93 -16.15 7.04 51.91
N GLY A 94 -16.92 6.30 51.11
CA GLY A 94 -18.37 6.51 50.88
C GLY A 94 -18.79 7.63 49.90
N ASP A 95 -20.03 7.67 49.41
CA ASP A 95 -21.07 6.61 49.39
C ASP A 95 -22.10 6.85 48.26
N ARG A 96 -22.78 5.78 47.83
CA ARG A 96 -24.09 5.64 47.15
C ARG A 96 -24.63 6.64 46.10
N SER A 97 -25.09 6.01 45.00
CA SER A 97 -26.35 6.27 44.28
C SER A 97 -26.48 7.48 43.34
N ASN A 98 -26.69 7.17 42.06
CA ASN A 98 -28.08 7.14 41.56
C ASN A 98 -28.25 6.06 40.47
N ALA A 99 -29.44 5.47 40.38
CA ALA A 99 -29.83 4.56 39.30
C ALA A 99 -31.03 5.16 38.55
N SER A 100 -31.08 5.00 37.23
CA SER A 100 -32.19 5.49 36.42
C SER A 100 -32.51 4.49 35.31
N VAL A 101 -33.44 3.59 35.63
CA VAL A 101 -34.00 2.61 34.67
C VAL A 101 -35.16 3.29 33.94
N ALA A 102 -35.13 3.26 32.60
CA ALA A 102 -36.25 3.64 31.76
C ALA A 102 -36.42 2.61 30.63
N ASN A 103 -37.56 1.93 30.61
CA ASN A 103 -37.91 0.88 29.66
C ASN A 103 -37.85 1.35 28.20
N VAL A 104 -37.50 0.41 27.30
CA VAL A 104 -38.02 0.39 25.93
C VAL A 104 -38.72 -0.96 25.74
N ALA A 105 -40.00 -0.94 25.37
CA ALA A 105 -40.85 -2.13 25.28
C ALA A 105 -40.90 -2.69 23.84
N PRO A 106 -41.06 -4.02 23.67
CA PRO A 106 -41.26 -4.64 22.36
C PRO A 106 -42.74 -4.59 21.93
N SER A 107 -42.99 -4.34 20.65
CA SER A 107 -44.32 -4.52 20.01
C SER A 107 -44.19 -4.63 18.48
N PRO A 108 -45.18 -5.23 17.77
CA PRO A 108 -44.84 -6.22 16.74
C PRO A 108 -44.93 -5.73 15.29
N SER A 109 -44.30 -6.50 14.40
CA SER A 109 -44.63 -6.49 12.96
C SER A 109 -46.09 -6.91 12.74
N PRO A 110 -46.77 -6.36 11.71
CA PRO A 110 -47.12 -7.29 10.64
C PRO A 110 -47.10 -6.72 9.21
N ARG A 111 -47.16 -7.69 8.27
CA ARG A 111 -47.82 -7.63 6.95
C ARG A 111 -47.03 -7.01 5.78
N ALA A 112 -46.64 -7.89 4.86
CA ALA A 112 -46.21 -7.51 3.52
C ALA A 112 -47.35 -6.85 2.72
N THR A 113 -46.97 -5.94 1.82
CA THR A 113 -47.85 -5.38 0.77
C THR A 113 -47.05 -5.37 -0.52
N ALA A 114 -47.43 -6.22 -1.48
CA ALA A 114 -46.82 -6.21 -2.81
C ALA A 114 -47.53 -5.17 -3.69
N LEU A 115 -46.79 -4.22 -4.25
CA LEU A 115 -47.34 -3.20 -5.15
C LEU A 115 -46.55 -3.12 -6.46
N SER A 116 -47.26 -3.56 -7.50
CA SER A 116 -47.19 -3.23 -8.93
C SER A 116 -45.88 -2.77 -9.58
N VAL A 117 -45.55 -3.44 -10.70
CA VAL A 117 -44.56 -2.98 -11.68
C VAL A 117 -45.08 -1.77 -12.45
N ALA A 118 -44.21 -0.77 -12.67
CA ALA A 118 -44.34 0.18 -13.76
C ALA A 118 -43.06 0.12 -14.61
N ARG A 119 -43.20 -0.23 -15.90
CA ARG A 119 -42.08 -0.28 -16.86
C ARG A 119 -41.97 1.09 -17.54
N PRO A 120 -40.84 1.80 -17.46
CA PRO A 120 -40.67 3.04 -18.21
C PRO A 120 -40.67 2.76 -19.72
N THR A 121 -41.47 3.52 -20.47
CA THR A 121 -41.37 3.60 -21.92
C THR A 121 -40.05 4.26 -22.27
N ILE A 122 -39.23 3.60 -23.09
CA ILE A 122 -37.98 4.19 -23.58
C ILE A 122 -38.33 5.09 -24.78
N GLU A 123 -38.41 6.38 -24.52
CA GLU A 123 -38.50 7.40 -25.58
C GLU A 123 -37.14 7.49 -26.31
N PRO A 124 -37.10 7.48 -27.66
CA PRO A 124 -35.85 7.44 -28.41
C PRO A 124 -35.12 8.79 -28.37
N THR A 125 -34.36 9.04 -27.31
CA THR A 125 -33.42 10.16 -27.23
C THR A 125 -32.41 10.07 -28.37
N THR A 126 -32.36 11.10 -29.21
CA THR A 126 -31.31 11.26 -30.23
C THR A 126 -29.95 11.41 -29.55
N ALA A 127 -29.08 10.43 -29.72
CA ALA A 127 -27.76 10.45 -29.09
C ALA A 127 -26.93 11.65 -29.61
N PRO A 128 -26.36 12.49 -28.72
CA PRO A 128 -25.54 13.61 -29.16
C PRO A 128 -24.26 13.09 -29.82
N THR A 129 -23.87 13.70 -30.94
CA THR A 129 -22.63 13.38 -31.65
C THR A 129 -21.44 13.49 -30.70
N PRO A 130 -20.58 12.46 -30.56
CA PRO A 130 -19.44 12.51 -29.66
C PRO A 130 -18.49 13.65 -30.08
N PRO A 131 -17.94 14.43 -29.12
CA PRO A 131 -16.94 15.45 -29.41
C PRO A 131 -15.73 14.86 -30.16
N PRO A 132 -15.10 15.63 -31.07
CA PRO A 132 -13.94 15.16 -31.81
C PRO A 132 -12.82 14.76 -30.85
N ALA A 133 -12.21 13.59 -31.10
CA ALA A 133 -11.15 13.07 -30.25
C ALA A 133 -9.93 14.03 -30.23
N PRO A 134 -9.32 14.29 -29.06
CA PRO A 134 -8.15 15.16 -28.98
C PRO A 134 -6.97 14.58 -29.78
N PRO A 135 -6.11 15.41 -30.37
CA PRO A 135 -4.98 14.95 -31.16
C PRO A 135 -3.99 14.13 -30.32
N PRO A 136 -3.31 13.12 -30.92
CA PRO A 136 -2.40 12.25 -30.19
C PRO A 136 -1.19 13.02 -29.64
N VAL A 137 -1.15 13.17 -28.31
CA VAL A 137 -0.02 13.81 -27.62
C VAL A 137 1.21 12.91 -27.70
N THR A 138 2.23 13.35 -28.42
CA THR A 138 3.51 12.61 -28.53
C THR A 138 4.18 12.56 -27.15
N PRO A 139 4.45 11.36 -26.58
CA PRO A 139 5.02 11.25 -25.24
C PRO A 139 6.47 11.74 -25.23
N ARG A 140 6.75 12.74 -24.40
CA ARG A 140 8.11 13.23 -24.14
C ARG A 140 8.77 12.37 -23.06
N PHE A 141 10.10 12.25 -23.11
CA PHE A 141 10.86 11.46 -22.14
C PHE A 141 12.00 12.27 -21.53
N VAL A 142 12.25 11.99 -20.26
CA VAL A 142 13.37 12.53 -19.47
C VAL A 142 14.07 11.37 -18.76
N ALA A 143 15.31 11.58 -18.31
CA ALA A 143 16.04 10.66 -17.46
C ALA A 143 16.42 11.35 -16.15
N VAL A 144 16.43 10.57 -15.07
CA VAL A 144 17.08 10.99 -13.82
C VAL A 144 18.55 11.29 -14.10
N ALA A 145 19.03 12.43 -13.62
CA ALA A 145 20.39 12.91 -13.81
C ALA A 145 20.89 13.67 -12.57
N ASN A 146 22.20 13.88 -12.48
CA ASN A 146 22.85 14.74 -11.49
C ASN A 146 22.70 14.26 -10.03
N THR A 147 22.41 12.96 -9.81
CA THR A 147 22.20 12.39 -8.46
C THR A 147 23.45 11.76 -7.85
N GLY A 148 24.59 11.78 -8.55
CA GLY A 148 25.84 11.14 -8.10
C GLY A 148 25.82 9.60 -8.05
N GLY A 149 24.66 8.98 -8.33
CA GLY A 149 24.43 7.54 -8.20
C GLY A 149 23.35 7.18 -7.17
N ASP A 150 23.03 8.08 -6.23
CA ASP A 150 22.02 7.86 -5.18
C ASP A 150 20.58 7.78 -5.73
N GLY A 151 20.36 8.35 -6.93
CA GLY A 151 19.04 8.49 -7.52
C GLY A 151 18.23 9.64 -6.89
N VAL A 152 16.98 9.78 -7.35
CA VAL A 152 16.08 10.85 -6.89
C VAL A 152 14.75 10.29 -6.43
N TYR A 153 14.18 10.90 -5.38
CA TYR A 153 12.83 10.58 -4.94
C TYR A 153 11.77 11.19 -5.86
N LEU A 154 10.94 10.34 -6.46
CA LEU A 154 9.62 10.70 -6.96
C LEU A 154 8.71 11.01 -5.75
N ARG A 155 7.92 12.08 -5.84
CA ARG A 155 7.14 12.61 -4.71
C ARG A 155 5.66 12.83 -5.04
N ARG A 156 4.78 12.76 -4.04
CA ARG A 156 3.32 12.90 -4.21
C ARG A 156 2.90 14.34 -4.50
N SER A 157 3.60 15.30 -3.93
CA SER A 157 3.44 16.73 -4.15
C SER A 157 4.80 17.38 -4.47
N PRO A 158 4.86 18.65 -4.93
CA PRO A 158 6.10 19.40 -5.10
C PRO A 158 6.69 19.88 -3.76
N ASN A 159 6.88 18.95 -2.82
CA ASN A 159 7.47 19.15 -1.50
C ASN A 159 8.55 18.08 -1.26
N LEU A 160 9.70 18.46 -0.69
CA LEU A 160 10.84 17.56 -0.46
C LEU A 160 10.53 16.36 0.47
N GLY A 161 9.50 16.47 1.33
CA GLY A 161 9.08 15.46 2.30
C GLY A 161 8.23 14.32 1.73
N ASP A 162 7.42 14.57 0.69
CA ASP A 162 6.33 13.67 0.23
C ASP A 162 6.82 12.49 -0.64
N ARG A 163 7.87 11.81 -0.19
CA ARG A 163 8.61 10.79 -0.93
C ARG A 163 7.75 9.53 -1.16
N ILE A 164 7.65 9.11 -2.43
CA ILE A 164 7.01 7.84 -2.83
C ILE A 164 8.09 6.76 -3.01
N ARG A 165 9.09 7.02 -3.86
CA ARG A 165 10.09 6.00 -4.28
C ARG A 165 11.33 6.65 -4.86
N VAL A 166 12.50 6.02 -4.68
CA VAL A 166 13.74 6.39 -5.38
C VAL A 166 13.79 5.77 -6.78
N TYR A 167 14.19 6.56 -7.77
CA TYR A 167 14.60 6.10 -9.10
C TYR A 167 16.09 6.41 -9.32
N PRO A 168 16.90 5.43 -9.77
CA PRO A 168 18.35 5.61 -9.91
C PRO A 168 18.72 6.56 -11.05
N GLU A 169 19.95 7.06 -11.05
CA GLU A 169 20.56 7.78 -12.16
C GLU A 169 20.34 7.04 -13.50
N GLY A 170 19.97 7.78 -14.55
CA GLY A 170 19.67 7.23 -15.87
C GLY A 170 18.29 6.56 -16.02
N ALA A 171 17.47 6.46 -14.97
CA ALA A 171 16.11 5.93 -15.10
C ALA A 171 15.27 6.80 -16.05
N ARG A 172 14.80 6.21 -17.17
CA ARG A 172 13.91 6.87 -18.14
C ARG A 172 12.48 6.98 -17.57
N LEU A 173 11.93 8.18 -17.64
CA LEU A 173 10.61 8.56 -17.18
C LEU A 173 9.87 9.27 -18.32
N GLN A 174 8.55 9.13 -18.39
CA GLN A 174 7.73 9.93 -19.28
C GLN A 174 7.47 11.30 -18.63
N ASP A 175 7.69 12.36 -19.39
CA ASP A 175 7.35 13.73 -19.01
C ASP A 175 5.86 13.97 -19.28
N LEU A 176 5.11 14.41 -18.26
CA LEU A 176 3.68 14.69 -18.37
C LEU A 176 3.39 16.17 -18.73
N GLY A 177 4.43 16.99 -18.89
CA GLY A 177 4.34 18.40 -19.30
C GLY A 177 3.90 19.38 -18.21
N GLU A 178 3.43 18.89 -17.07
CA GLU A 178 3.02 19.72 -15.92
C GLU A 178 4.26 20.10 -15.07
N THR A 179 4.50 21.40 -14.94
CA THR A 179 5.61 21.99 -14.17
C THR A 179 5.10 23.02 -13.18
N THR A 180 5.72 23.10 -12.00
CA THR A 180 5.35 24.07 -10.96
C THR A 180 6.55 24.48 -10.11
N ASN A 181 6.54 25.70 -9.57
CA ASN A 181 7.56 26.20 -8.66
C ASN A 181 7.02 26.18 -7.23
N ALA A 182 7.70 25.46 -6.33
CA ALA A 182 7.32 25.34 -4.93
C ALA A 182 8.56 25.18 -4.05
N ASN A 183 8.59 25.90 -2.93
CA ASN A 183 9.73 25.92 -1.99
C ASN A 183 11.06 26.35 -2.66
N ASN A 184 10.99 27.31 -3.59
CA ASN A 184 12.12 27.78 -4.43
C ASN A 184 12.80 26.68 -5.27
N VAL A 185 12.07 25.60 -5.58
CA VAL A 185 12.49 24.52 -6.48
C VAL A 185 11.49 24.41 -7.63
N GLU A 186 11.99 24.27 -8.87
CA GLU A 186 11.17 23.90 -10.01
C GLU A 186 10.94 22.38 -10.01
N TRP A 187 9.67 21.97 -10.11
CA TRP A 187 9.24 20.58 -10.13
C TRP A 187 8.58 20.25 -11.45
N ARG A 188 8.78 19.02 -11.92
CA ARG A 188 8.12 18.46 -13.08
C ARG A 188 7.41 17.17 -12.72
N LYS A 189 6.20 17.02 -13.26
CA LYS A 189 5.36 15.84 -13.10
C LYS A 189 5.74 14.79 -14.13
N VAL A 190 6.03 13.59 -13.67
CA VAL A 190 6.60 12.51 -14.47
C VAL A 190 5.94 11.17 -14.12
N LYS A 191 5.95 10.26 -15.09
CA LYS A 191 5.47 8.88 -14.95
C LYS A 191 6.61 7.90 -15.14
N ALA A 192 6.82 7.03 -14.16
CA ALA A 192 7.83 5.98 -14.21
C ALA A 192 7.37 4.78 -15.06
N THR A 193 8.32 3.95 -15.48
CA THR A 193 8.06 2.73 -16.27
C THR A 193 7.30 1.63 -15.51
N ASP A 194 7.13 1.76 -14.19
CA ASP A 194 6.25 0.91 -13.38
C ASP A 194 4.83 1.48 -13.22
N GLY A 195 4.54 2.62 -13.86
CA GLY A 195 3.25 3.31 -13.82
C GLY A 195 3.11 4.34 -12.71
N THR A 196 4.08 4.46 -11.79
CA THR A 196 4.02 5.44 -10.68
C THR A 196 4.13 6.87 -11.21
N GLU A 197 3.20 7.73 -10.83
CA GLU A 197 3.20 9.16 -11.16
C GLU A 197 3.57 10.02 -9.95
N GLY A 198 4.20 11.18 -10.20
CA GLY A 198 4.57 12.13 -9.15
C GLY A 198 5.52 13.22 -9.65
N TRP A 199 6.10 13.94 -8.70
CA TRP A 199 6.95 15.11 -8.93
C TRP A 199 8.43 14.82 -8.66
N ILE A 200 9.30 15.36 -9.52
CA ILE A 200 10.77 15.35 -9.36
C ILE A 200 11.29 16.79 -9.60
N PRO A 201 12.27 17.29 -8.82
CA PRO A 201 12.93 18.56 -9.11
C PRO A 201 13.63 18.57 -10.47
N VAL A 202 13.44 19.62 -11.26
CA VAL A 202 13.95 19.70 -12.65
C VAL A 202 15.47 19.61 -12.73
N GLN A 203 16.19 20.09 -11.71
CA GLN A 203 17.66 19.93 -11.61
C GLN A 203 18.15 18.46 -11.64
N TYR A 204 17.28 17.50 -11.33
CA TYR A 204 17.58 16.05 -11.38
C TYR A 204 17.00 15.35 -12.62
N LEU A 205 16.62 16.11 -13.65
CA LEU A 205 16.08 15.60 -14.91
C LEU A 205 16.88 16.16 -16.09
N ARG A 206 17.14 15.30 -17.08
CA ARG A 206 17.61 15.71 -18.41
C ARG A 206 16.66 15.21 -19.50
N PRO A 207 16.53 15.90 -20.65
CA PRO A 207 15.85 15.35 -21.82
C PRO A 207 16.43 13.99 -22.23
N VAL A 208 15.59 13.15 -22.85
CA VAL A 208 16.04 11.93 -23.52
C VAL A 208 15.50 11.94 -24.94
N GLU A 209 16.42 12.17 -25.86
CA GLU A 209 16.24 12.02 -27.31
C GLU A 209 16.06 10.52 -27.68
#